data_AF-C7XVC6-F1
#
_entry.id   AF-C7XVC6-F1
#
_cell.length_a   1.000
_cell.length_b   1.000
_cell.length_c   1.000
_cell.angle_alpha   90.00
_cell.angle_beta   90.00
_cell.angle_gamma   90.00
#
_symmetry.space_group_name_H-M   'P 1'
#
loop_
_entity.id
_entity.type
_entity.pdbx_description
1 polymer ?
#
loop_
_entity_poly.entity_id
_entity_poly.type
_entity_poly.pdbx_seq_one_letter_code
_entity_poly.pdbx_strand_id
1 'polypeptide(L)'
;MEFTYEDYLTQLTSDHVKTTNVATTAAKVQQATVIKKGLQFIEDQLASGYLCGYEWTVKMPVGDDLSVRLETNLINIPMKEAERLDPKLLDRDPEYPVNVYMVAEGDQLNKSGLRIDELAGGADFENNAALVTKFQEWVADQLATATENRQADDEA
;
A
#
# COMPACT_ATOMS: atom_id res chain seq x y z
N MET A 1 8.89 10.73 -10.89
CA MET A 1 7.59 11.44 -10.99
C MET A 1 7.47 12.30 -9.74
N GLU A 2 7.15 13.57 -9.90
CA GLU A 2 7.01 14.54 -8.82
C GLU A 2 5.74 15.35 -9.06
N PHE A 3 5.06 15.77 -8.00
CA PHE A 3 3.85 16.58 -8.08
C PHE A 3 3.82 17.61 -6.96
N THR A 4 3.24 18.78 -7.24
CA THR A 4 2.74 19.64 -6.18
C THR A 4 1.57 18.95 -5.46
N TYR A 5 1.23 19.45 -4.27
CA TYR A 5 0.04 19.01 -3.55
C TYR A 5 -1.23 19.09 -4.42
N GLU A 6 -1.43 20.21 -5.14
CA GLU A 6 -2.65 20.43 -5.93
C GLU A 6 -2.70 19.55 -7.18
N ASP A 7 -1.54 19.34 -7.83
CA ASP A 7 -1.45 18.44 -8.98
C ASP A 7 -1.75 17.00 -8.56
N TYR A 8 -1.23 16.55 -7.42
CA TYR A 8 -1.51 15.21 -6.89
C TYR A 8 -3.01 14.97 -6.67
N LEU A 9 -3.71 15.91 -6.02
CA LEU A 9 -5.16 15.80 -5.83
C LEU A 9 -5.93 15.81 -7.16
N THR A 10 -5.46 16.59 -8.13
CA THR A 10 -6.06 16.63 -9.47
C THR A 10 -5.89 15.28 -10.18
N GLN A 11 -4.72 14.65 -10.07
CA GLN A 11 -4.47 13.32 -10.64
C GLN A 11 -5.41 12.28 -10.03
N LEU A 12 -5.58 12.30 -8.70
CA LEU A 12 -6.43 11.35 -7.97
C LEU A 12 -7.91 11.41 -8.34
N THR A 13 -8.41 12.59 -8.73
CA THR A 13 -9.81 12.80 -9.12
C THR A 13 -10.06 12.59 -10.62
N SER A 14 -8.99 12.36 -11.39
CA SER A 14 -9.05 12.10 -12.83
C SER A 14 -8.93 10.60 -13.14
N ASP A 15 -9.06 10.21 -14.41
CA ASP A 15 -8.85 8.83 -14.88
C ASP A 15 -7.35 8.39 -14.88
N HIS A 16 -6.46 9.19 -14.27
CA HIS A 16 -5.02 8.95 -14.15
C HIS A 16 -4.61 8.13 -12.92
N VAL A 17 -5.56 7.52 -12.22
CA VAL A 17 -5.26 6.48 -11.23
C VAL A 17 -5.64 5.11 -11.76
N LYS A 18 -4.70 4.16 -11.70
CA LYS A 18 -4.95 2.76 -12.05
C LYS A 18 -4.93 1.90 -10.79
N THR A 19 -6.09 1.38 -10.42
CA THR A 19 -6.21 0.47 -9.29
C THR A 19 -6.63 -0.92 -9.74
N THR A 20 -6.16 -1.94 -9.03
CA THR A 20 -6.67 -3.29 -9.17
C THR A 20 -6.78 -3.94 -7.80
N ASN A 21 -7.77 -4.82 -7.66
CA ASN A 21 -7.98 -5.62 -6.46
C ASN A 21 -8.00 -7.10 -6.83
N VAL A 22 -7.36 -7.94 -6.01
CA VAL A 22 -7.39 -9.40 -6.15
C VAL A 22 -7.66 -10.07 -4.81
N ALA A 23 -8.57 -11.03 -4.81
CA ALA A 23 -8.78 -11.90 -3.64
C ALA A 23 -7.67 -12.96 -3.53
N THR A 24 -7.20 -13.20 -2.31
CA THR A 24 -6.15 -14.18 -2.01
C THR A 24 -6.31 -14.76 -0.60
N THR A 25 -5.35 -15.58 -0.17
CA THR A 25 -5.28 -16.12 1.20
C THR A 25 -3.96 -15.74 1.85
N ALA A 26 -3.90 -15.79 3.19
CA ALA A 26 -2.68 -15.50 3.95
C ALA A 26 -1.46 -16.31 3.46
N ALA A 27 -1.66 -17.58 3.06
CA ALA A 27 -0.58 -18.41 2.53
C ALA A 27 -0.16 -18.02 1.10
N LYS A 28 -1.08 -17.52 0.27
CA LYS A 28 -0.80 -17.17 -1.13
C LYS A 28 -0.16 -15.79 -1.25
N VAL A 29 -0.59 -14.80 -0.46
CA VAL A 29 -0.06 -13.43 -0.54
C VAL A 29 1.43 -13.36 -0.19
N GLN A 30 1.94 -14.27 0.63
CA GLN A 30 3.35 -14.38 0.98
C GLN A 30 4.22 -15.03 -0.12
N GLN A 31 3.62 -15.52 -1.21
CA GLN A 31 4.40 -16.13 -2.28
C GLN A 31 5.08 -15.05 -3.12
N ALA A 32 6.39 -15.18 -3.32
CA ALA A 32 7.18 -14.27 -4.15
C ALA A 32 6.57 -14.02 -5.54
N THR A 33 5.94 -15.02 -6.17
CA THR A 33 5.28 -14.87 -7.47
C THR A 33 4.02 -13.99 -7.42
N VAL A 34 3.29 -13.98 -6.31
CA VAL A 34 2.11 -13.13 -6.09
C VAL A 34 2.54 -11.70 -5.83
N ILE A 35 3.53 -11.50 -4.95
CA ILE A 35 4.13 -10.20 -4.68
C ILE A 35 4.74 -9.59 -5.94
N LYS A 36 5.54 -10.37 -6.68
CA LYS A 36 6.18 -9.91 -7.92
C LYS A 36 5.18 -9.40 -8.94
N LYS A 37 3.98 -9.98 -9.02
CA LYS A 37 2.92 -9.50 -9.92
C LYS A 37 2.39 -8.12 -9.50
N GLY A 38 2.19 -7.89 -8.20
CA GLY A 38 1.78 -6.58 -7.71
C GLY A 38 2.85 -5.52 -7.93
N LEU A 39 4.11 -5.85 -7.62
CA LEU A 39 5.26 -4.96 -7.89
C LEU A 39 5.40 -4.66 -9.39
N GLN A 40 5.20 -5.65 -10.27
CA GLN A 40 5.22 -5.45 -11.72
C GLN A 40 4.14 -4.48 -12.17
N PHE A 41 2.93 -4.60 -11.62
CA PHE A 41 1.85 -3.65 -11.93
C PHE A 41 2.24 -2.22 -11.55
N ILE A 42 2.80 -2.01 -10.36
CA ILE A 42 3.26 -0.69 -9.92
C ILE A 42 4.35 -0.14 -10.86
N GLU A 43 5.35 -0.95 -11.20
CA GLU A 43 6.41 -0.59 -12.15
C GLU A 43 5.84 -0.19 -13.52
N ASP A 44 4.94 -1.01 -14.09
CA ASP A 44 4.34 -0.75 -15.40
C ASP A 44 3.50 0.54 -15.42
N GLN A 45 2.76 0.83 -14.33
CA GLN A 45 1.94 2.03 -14.23
C GLN A 45 2.77 3.28 -14.01
N LEU A 46 3.80 3.21 -13.16
CA LEU A 46 4.74 4.32 -12.96
C LEU A 46 5.50 4.65 -14.26
N ALA A 47 5.97 3.63 -14.98
CA ALA A 47 6.61 3.81 -16.29
C ALA A 47 5.66 4.41 -17.34
N SER A 48 4.35 4.21 -17.17
CA SER A 48 3.30 4.79 -18.03
C SER A 48 2.82 6.17 -17.56
N GLY A 49 3.36 6.70 -16.46
CA GLY A 49 3.00 8.02 -15.93
C GLY A 49 1.73 8.07 -15.09
N TYR A 50 1.24 6.93 -14.58
CA TYR A 50 0.02 6.86 -13.77
C TYR A 50 0.33 6.72 -12.27
N LEU A 51 -0.50 7.35 -11.45
CA LEU A 51 -0.64 6.94 -10.05
C LEU A 51 -1.34 5.58 -10.01
N CYS A 52 -1.01 4.74 -9.04
CA CYS A 52 -1.55 3.40 -9.01
C CYS A 52 -1.67 2.77 -7.62
N GLY A 53 -2.56 1.79 -7.53
CA GLY A 53 -2.78 0.98 -6.34
C GLY A 53 -3.00 -0.50 -6.70
N TYR A 54 -2.36 -1.41 -5.99
CA TYR A 54 -2.58 -2.85 -6.13
C TYR A 54 -2.99 -3.42 -4.78
N GLU A 55 -4.23 -3.89 -4.67
CA GLU A 55 -4.78 -4.44 -3.44
C GLU A 55 -4.92 -5.97 -3.51
N TRP A 56 -4.49 -6.62 -2.44
CA TRP A 56 -4.81 -7.99 -2.09
C TRP A 56 -5.83 -7.98 -0.95
N THR A 57 -7.04 -8.48 -1.21
CA THR A 57 -7.98 -8.83 -0.14
C THR A 57 -7.63 -10.22 0.37
N VAL A 58 -7.02 -10.28 1.55
CA VAL A 58 -6.42 -11.49 2.13
C VAL A 58 -7.41 -12.17 3.06
N LYS A 59 -7.88 -13.37 2.69
CA LYS A 59 -8.65 -14.21 3.60
C LYS A 59 -7.78 -14.68 4.76
N MET A 60 -8.14 -14.25 5.96
CA MET A 60 -7.47 -14.61 7.22
C MET A 60 -8.01 -15.93 7.78
N PRO A 61 -7.18 -16.70 8.52
CA PRO A 61 -7.60 -17.95 9.14
C PRO A 61 -8.58 -17.74 10.31
N VAL A 62 -8.48 -16.59 11.00
CA VAL A 62 -9.34 -16.18 12.12
C VAL A 62 -9.73 -14.73 11.90
N GLY A 63 -10.99 -14.38 12.19
CA GLY A 63 -11.55 -13.04 12.02
C GLY A 63 -11.77 -12.63 10.55
N ASP A 64 -11.92 -11.32 10.34
CA ASP A 64 -12.23 -10.73 9.05
C ASP A 64 -11.01 -10.65 8.11
N ASP A 65 -11.29 -10.42 6.83
CA ASP A 65 -10.28 -10.30 5.79
C ASP A 65 -9.38 -9.07 6.05
N LEU A 66 -8.10 -9.18 5.66
CA LEU A 66 -7.14 -8.08 5.75
C LEU A 66 -6.90 -7.50 4.35
N SER A 67 -7.01 -6.19 4.20
CA SER A 67 -6.53 -5.49 2.99
C SER A 67 -5.02 -5.31 3.11
N VAL A 68 -4.26 -5.83 2.14
CA VAL A 68 -2.84 -5.52 1.96
C VAL A 68 -2.70 -4.85 0.60
N ARG A 69 -2.04 -3.71 0.49
CA ARG A 69 -1.93 -2.99 -0.78
C ARG A 69 -0.60 -2.26 -0.96
N LEU A 70 -0.22 -2.09 -2.22
CA LEU A 70 0.80 -1.14 -2.65
C LEU A 70 0.09 0.09 -3.21
N GLU A 71 0.51 1.29 -2.82
CA GLU A 71 -0.05 2.54 -3.33
C GLU A 71 1.04 3.57 -3.58
N THR A 72 0.91 4.33 -4.67
CA THR A 72 1.75 5.51 -4.93
C THR A 72 1.21 6.74 -4.21
N ASN A 73 1.97 7.33 -3.29
CA ASN A 73 1.55 8.54 -2.58
C ASN A 73 2.71 9.53 -2.44
N LEU A 74 2.42 10.80 -2.12
CA LEU A 74 3.46 11.79 -1.79
C LEU A 74 4.07 11.54 -0.41
N ILE A 75 3.23 11.12 0.54
CA ILE A 75 3.60 10.79 1.92
C ILE A 75 2.80 9.57 2.39
N ASN A 76 2.99 9.16 3.64
CA ASN A 76 2.31 8.03 4.28
C ASN A 76 0.82 8.29 4.59
N ILE A 77 0.07 8.81 3.64
CA ILE A 77 -1.39 8.97 3.69
C ILE A 77 -1.99 8.20 2.51
N PRO A 78 -2.97 7.29 2.73
CA PRO A 78 -3.58 6.54 1.64
C PRO A 78 -4.26 7.45 0.63
N MET A 79 -4.31 7.02 -0.64
CA MET A 79 -4.95 7.80 -1.71
C MET A 79 -6.40 8.20 -1.38
N LYS A 80 -7.16 7.30 -0.75
CA LYS A 80 -8.56 7.53 -0.35
C LYS A 80 -8.72 8.65 0.68
N GLU A 81 -7.65 9.01 1.38
CA GLU A 81 -7.60 10.05 2.40
C GLU A 81 -6.76 11.25 1.95
N ALA A 82 -6.34 11.30 0.68
CA ALA A 82 -5.51 12.37 0.16
C ALA A 82 -6.20 13.74 0.27
N GLU A 83 -7.52 13.84 0.15
CA GLU A 83 -8.25 15.10 0.38
C GLU A 83 -8.11 15.61 1.84
N ARG A 84 -7.73 14.72 2.77
CA ARG A 84 -7.43 15.05 4.17
C ARG A 84 -5.97 15.43 4.40
N LEU A 85 -5.13 15.48 3.37
CA LEU A 85 -3.79 16.07 3.44
C LEU A 85 -3.96 17.54 3.87
N ASP A 86 -3.93 17.77 5.19
CA ASP A 86 -3.96 19.09 5.78
C ASP A 86 -2.77 19.89 5.20
N PRO A 87 -2.94 21.14 4.75
CA PRO A 87 -1.83 22.03 4.35
C PRO A 87 -0.73 22.18 5.40
N LYS A 88 -0.93 21.70 6.63
CA LYS A 88 0.10 21.58 7.67
C LYS A 88 1.08 20.42 7.46
N LEU A 89 0.78 19.46 6.58
CA LEU A 89 1.60 18.27 6.32
C LEU A 89 2.49 18.44 5.08
N LEU A 90 2.01 19.18 4.08
CA LEU A 90 2.75 19.51 2.87
C LEU A 90 2.53 20.99 2.53
N ASP A 91 3.62 21.67 2.21
CA ASP A 91 3.55 23.00 1.60
C ASP A 91 2.94 22.87 0.20
N ARG A 92 2.22 23.90 -0.26
CA ARG A 92 1.50 23.83 -1.54
C ARG A 92 2.41 23.96 -2.77
N ASP A 93 3.42 24.80 -2.64
CA ASP A 93 4.25 25.25 -3.76
C ASP A 93 5.34 24.26 -4.19
N PRO A 94 6.03 23.51 -3.30
CA PRO A 94 7.06 22.59 -3.73
C PRO A 94 6.47 21.32 -4.35
N GLU A 95 7.20 20.77 -5.32
CA GLU A 95 6.96 19.44 -5.84
C GLU A 95 7.55 18.39 -4.88
N TYR A 96 6.79 17.33 -4.65
CA TYR A 96 7.20 16.19 -3.83
C TYR A 96 7.34 14.94 -4.70
N PRO A 97 8.33 14.08 -4.40
CA PRO A 97 8.46 12.82 -5.11
C PRO A 97 7.29 11.89 -4.79
N VAL A 98 6.81 11.20 -5.82
CA VAL A 98 5.87 10.09 -5.64
C VAL A 98 6.65 8.87 -5.16
N ASN A 99 6.23 8.27 -4.05
CA ASN A 99 6.81 7.07 -3.47
C ASN A 99 5.80 5.92 -3.47
N VAL A 100 6.29 4.68 -3.36
CA VAL A 100 5.47 3.48 -3.24
C VAL A 100 5.40 3.07 -1.77
N TYR A 101 4.19 2.98 -1.24
CA TYR A 101 3.89 2.61 0.13
C TYR A 101 3.25 1.23 0.21
N MET A 102 3.60 0.48 1.26
CA MET A 102 2.94 -0.75 1.70
C MET A 102 1.89 -0.34 2.72
N VAL A 103 0.65 -0.78 2.52
CA VAL A 103 -0.47 -0.45 3.39
C VAL A 103 -1.21 -1.72 3.78
N ALA A 104 -1.47 -1.87 5.07
CA ALA A 104 -2.28 -2.94 5.62
C ALA A 104 -3.42 -2.31 6.41
N GLU A 105 -4.64 -2.79 6.16
CA GLU A 105 -5.85 -2.28 6.77
C GLU A 105 -6.79 -3.42 7.15
N GLY A 106 -7.25 -3.41 8.39
CA GLY A 106 -8.21 -4.35 8.92
C GLY A 106 -8.18 -4.41 10.44
N ASP A 107 -9.22 -5.03 11.00
CA ASP A 107 -9.41 -5.09 12.44
C ASP A 107 -8.30 -5.90 13.13
N GLN A 108 -8.00 -5.49 14.36
CA GLN A 108 -6.96 -6.05 15.21
C GLN A 108 -5.54 -6.03 14.61
N LEU A 109 -5.27 -5.24 13.56
CA LEU A 109 -3.90 -5.03 13.10
C LEU A 109 -3.11 -4.18 14.12
N ASN A 110 -3.73 -3.09 14.58
CA ASN A 110 -3.27 -2.24 15.67
C ASN A 110 -4.46 -1.38 16.14
N LYS A 111 -4.24 -0.42 17.06
CA LYS A 111 -5.29 0.46 17.60
C LYS A 111 -6.09 1.22 16.52
N SER A 112 -5.47 1.57 15.39
CA SER A 112 -6.14 2.26 14.28
C SER A 112 -6.61 1.34 13.16
N GLY A 113 -6.28 0.04 13.21
CA GLY A 113 -6.56 -0.90 12.12
C GLY A 113 -5.83 -0.58 10.82
N LEU A 114 -4.78 0.26 10.87
CA LEU A 114 -4.08 0.77 9.68
C LEU A 114 -2.57 0.84 9.93
N ARG A 115 -1.79 0.26 9.03
CA ARG A 115 -0.32 0.34 9.00
C ARG A 115 0.15 0.78 7.62
N ILE A 116 1.07 1.74 7.58
CA ILE A 116 1.64 2.26 6.33
C ILE A 116 3.15 2.37 6.50
N ASP A 117 3.90 1.84 5.55
CA ASP A 117 5.35 1.94 5.50
C ASP A 117 5.82 2.22 4.07
N GLU A 118 6.92 2.94 3.91
CA GLU A 118 7.49 3.19 2.59
C GLU A 118 8.25 1.97 2.07
N LEU A 119 7.92 1.53 0.86
CA LEU A 119 8.65 0.48 0.16
C LEU A 119 9.89 1.05 -0.52
N ALA A 120 9.69 2.04 -1.39
CA ALA A 120 10.74 2.66 -2.21
C ALA A 120 10.23 3.98 -2.85
N GLY A 121 11.16 4.79 -3.34
CA GLY A 121 10.82 5.95 -4.19
C GLY A 121 10.31 5.52 -5.57
N GLY A 122 9.41 6.32 -6.16
CA GLY A 122 8.76 5.99 -7.43
C GLY A 122 9.56 6.38 -8.68
N ALA A 123 10.56 7.26 -8.58
CA ALA A 123 11.33 7.72 -9.73
C ALA A 123 12.16 6.59 -10.39
N ASP A 124 12.73 5.72 -9.57
CA ASP A 124 13.58 4.60 -9.99
C ASP A 124 13.02 3.25 -9.51
N PHE A 125 11.69 3.14 -9.42
CA PHE A 125 11.05 1.91 -8.95
C PHE A 125 11.24 0.79 -9.97
N GLU A 126 11.97 -0.25 -9.58
CA GLU A 126 12.22 -1.44 -10.40
C GLU A 126 11.82 -2.70 -9.62
N ASN A 127 11.04 -3.58 -10.26
CA ASN A 127 10.64 -4.84 -9.65
C ASN A 127 11.84 -5.80 -9.51
N ASN A 128 12.45 -5.80 -8.33
CA ASN A 128 13.63 -6.60 -8.05
C ASN A 128 13.46 -7.51 -6.82
N ALA A 129 14.40 -8.44 -6.66
CA ALA A 129 14.37 -9.43 -5.58
C ALA A 129 14.42 -8.80 -4.18
N ALA A 130 15.10 -7.66 -4.01
CA ALA A 130 15.20 -7.00 -2.71
C ALA A 130 13.85 -6.40 -2.28
N LEU A 131 13.11 -5.77 -3.20
CA LEU A 131 11.76 -5.28 -2.93
C LEU A 131 10.77 -6.41 -2.67
N VAL A 132 10.88 -7.51 -3.41
CA VAL A 132 10.07 -8.72 -3.17
C VAL A 132 10.30 -9.22 -1.74
N THR A 133 11.55 -9.41 -1.32
CA THR A 133 11.88 -9.88 0.03
C THR A 133 11.39 -8.91 1.11
N LYS A 134 11.68 -7.60 0.95
CA LYS A 134 11.26 -6.56 1.90
C LYS A 134 9.74 -6.56 2.10
N PHE A 135 8.98 -6.60 1.01
CA PHE A 135 7.53 -6.61 1.10
C PHE A 135 7.00 -7.95 1.65
N GLN A 136 7.63 -9.07 1.29
CA GLN A 136 7.25 -10.39 1.81
C GLN A 136 7.40 -10.49 3.33
N GLU A 137 8.54 -10.03 3.86
CA GLU A 137 8.79 -9.96 5.31
C GLU A 137 7.75 -9.07 5.99
N TRP A 138 7.52 -7.88 5.44
CA TRP A 138 6.56 -6.94 5.99
C TRP A 138 5.12 -7.50 6.00
N VAL A 139 4.69 -8.19 4.94
CA VAL A 139 3.37 -8.85 4.87
C VAL A 139 3.27 -9.97 5.91
N ALA A 140 4.32 -10.79 6.06
CA ALA A 140 4.34 -11.85 7.07
C ALA A 140 4.14 -11.28 8.48
N ASP A 141 4.82 -10.17 8.81
CA ASP A 141 4.70 -9.49 10.10
C ASP A 141 3.27 -8.98 10.34
N GLN A 142 2.62 -8.39 9.34
CA GLN A 142 1.25 -7.88 9.48
C GLN A 142 0.23 -9.00 9.68
N LEU A 143 0.39 -10.11 8.95
CA LEU A 143 -0.48 -11.28 9.08
C LEU A 143 -0.32 -11.97 10.45
N ALA A 144 0.93 -12.08 10.94
CA ALA A 144 1.22 -12.62 12.27
C ALA A 144 0.60 -11.74 13.35
N THR A 145 0.86 -10.43 13.31
CA THR A 145 0.31 -9.45 14.27
C THR A 145 -1.21 -9.51 14.35
N ALA A 146 -1.89 -9.49 13.19
CA ALA A 146 -3.36 -9.57 13.16
C ALA A 146 -3.88 -10.90 13.73
N THR A 147 -3.18 -12.01 13.47
CA THR A 147 -3.57 -13.33 13.98
C THR A 147 -3.38 -13.41 15.51
N GLU A 148 -2.24 -12.96 16.02
CA GLU A 148 -1.92 -12.97 17.45
C GLU A 148 -2.90 -12.10 18.25
N ASN A 149 -3.20 -10.89 17.77
CA ASN A 149 -4.16 -10.00 18.44
C ASN A 149 -5.57 -10.60 18.49
N ARG A 150 -6.02 -11.24 17.41
CA ARG A 150 -7.35 -11.90 17.37
C ARG A 150 -7.43 -13.08 18.33
N GLN A 151 -6.37 -13.87 18.44
CA GLN A 151 -6.31 -14.97 19.41
C GLN A 151 -6.34 -14.46 20.85
N ALA A 152 -5.62 -13.37 21.14
CA ALA A 152 -5.63 -12.76 22.47
C ALA A 152 -7.02 -12.19 22.83
N ASP A 153 -7.72 -11.60 21.86
CA ASP A 153 -9.07 -11.07 22.05
C ASP A 153 -10.10 -12.20 22.26
N ASP A 154 -9.95 -13.34 21.59
CA ASP A 154 -10.83 -14.53 21.77
C ASP A 154 -10.66 -15.19 23.16
N GLU A 155 -9.52 -14.97 23.83
CA GLU A 155 -9.20 -15.52 25.16
C GLU A 155 -9.58 -14.58 26.33
N ALA A 156 -10.01 -13.34 26.05
CA ALA A 156 -10.31 -12.29 27.04
C ALA A 156 -11.79 -12.22 27.45
#